data_AF-A0A165KN88-F1
#
_entry.id   AF-A0A165KN88-F1
#
_cell.length_a   1.000
_cell.length_b   1.000
_cell.length_c   1.000
_cell.angle_alpha   90.00
_cell.angle_beta   90.00
_cell.angle_gamma   90.00
#
_symmetry.space_group_name_H-M   'P 1'
#
loop_
_entity.id
_entity.type
_entity.pdbx_description
1 polymer ?
#
loop_
_entity_poly.entity_id
_entity_poly.type
_entity_poly.pdbx_seq_one_letter_code
_entity_poly.pdbx_strand_id
1 'polypeptide(L)' 'MTVDVLQDLDTHNLQAAARAALQENNAIALIELLEMMWSCEVDGANAVIDAVLQRLQQLRALR' A
#
# COMPACT_ATOMS: atom_id res chain seq x y z
N MET A 1 -0.15 4.99 -7.69
CA MET A 1 -0.86 5.37 -6.47
C MET A 1 -1.82 6.52 -6.74
N THR A 2 -3.10 6.21 -6.75
CA THR A 2 -4.14 7.22 -6.92
C THR A 2 -4.39 7.95 -5.60
N VAL A 3 -4.88 9.18 -5.72
CA VAL A 3 -5.38 10.05 -4.64
C VAL A 3 -6.26 9.26 -3.65
N ASP A 4 -6.97 8.24 -4.15
CA ASP A 4 -7.84 7.35 -3.38
C ASP A 4 -7.15 6.63 -2.22
N VAL A 5 -5.90 6.15 -2.38
CA VAL A 5 -5.19 5.43 -1.29
C VAL A 5 -4.83 6.38 -0.17
N LEU A 6 -4.43 7.61 -0.51
CA LEU A 6 -4.11 8.63 0.48
C LEU A 6 -5.37 9.11 1.21
N GLN A 7 -6.49 9.22 0.49
CA GLN A 7 -7.78 9.57 1.06
C GLN A 7 -8.36 8.46 1.95
N ASP A 8 -8.16 7.19 1.57
CA ASP A 8 -8.52 6.05 2.41
C ASP A 8 -7.66 5.99 3.69
N LEU A 9 -6.38 6.35 3.61
CA LEU A 9 -5.52 6.47 4.79
C LEU A 9 -5.94 7.63 5.70
N ASP A 10 -6.25 8.80 5.13
CA ASP A 10 -6.73 9.98 5.87
C ASP A 10 -8.07 9.69 6.59
N THR A 11 -8.96 8.95 5.93
CA THR A 11 -10.24 8.49 6.50
C THR A 11 -10.12 7.21 7.37
N HIS A 12 -8.89 6.73 7.63
CA HIS A 12 -8.61 5.49 8.39
C HIS A 12 -9.29 4.23 7.82
N ASN A 13 -9.65 4.23 6.54
CA ASN A 13 -10.17 3.08 5.80
C ASN A 13 -9.02 2.17 5.31
N LEU A 14 -8.28 1.60 6.26
CA LEU A 14 -7.09 0.79 6.00
C LEU A 14 -7.39 -0.46 5.14
N GLN A 15 -8.61 -0.98 5.18
CA GLN A 15 -9.01 -2.09 4.31
C GLN A 15 -9.11 -1.70 2.84
N ALA A 16 -9.63 -0.51 2.54
CA ALA A 16 -9.72 -0.03 1.16
C ALA A 16 -8.31 0.26 0.60
N ALA A 17 -7.45 0.89 1.40
CA ALA A 17 -6.03 1.09 1.06
C ALA A 17 -5.30 -0.24 0.79
N ALA A 18 -5.52 -1.27 1.61
CA ALA A 18 -4.91 -2.58 1.42
C ALA A 18 -5.40 -3.26 0.11
N ARG A 19 -6.70 -3.15 -0.21
CA ARG A 19 -7.24 -3.68 -1.48
C ARG A 19 -6.67 -2.96 -2.68
N ALA A 20 -6.54 -1.64 -2.61
CA ALA A 20 -5.93 -0.84 -3.67
C ALA A 20 -4.45 -1.22 -3.88
N ALA A 21 -3.69 -1.41 -2.79
CA ALA A 21 -2.30 -1.87 -2.86
C ALA A 21 -2.17 -3.24 -3.57
N LEU A 22 -3.08 -4.18 -3.33
CA LEU A 22 -3.07 -5.49 -4.00
C LEU A 22 -3.33 -5.43 -5.50
N GLN A 23 -3.96 -4.36 -6.00
CA GLN A 23 -4.27 -4.19 -7.42
C GLN A 23 -3.24 -3.34 -8.17
N GLU A 24 -2.35 -2.65 -7.44
CA GLU A 24 -1.31 -1.82 -8.04
C GLU A 24 -0.26 -2.69 -8.77
N ASN A 25 0.10 -2.24 -9.98
CA ASN A 25 1.07 -2.90 -10.85
C ASN A 25 2.41 -2.15 -10.89
N ASN A 26 2.42 -0.91 -10.42
CA ASN A 26 3.61 -0.11 -10.33
C ASN A 26 4.35 -0.38 -9.02
N ALA A 27 5.43 -1.15 -9.10
CA ALA A 27 6.29 -1.45 -7.96
C ALA A 27 6.90 -0.21 -7.30
N ILE A 28 7.15 0.88 -8.05
CA ILE A 28 7.68 2.13 -7.49
C ILE A 28 6.64 2.75 -6.57
N ALA A 29 5.39 2.84 -7.02
CA ALA A 29 4.30 3.42 -6.23
C ALA A 29 4.05 2.60 -4.95
N LEU A 30 4.17 1.27 -5.02
CA LEU A 30 4.11 0.40 -3.83
C LEU A 30 5.23 0.68 -2.83
N ILE A 31 6.45 0.95 -3.29
CA ILE A 31 7.58 1.31 -2.42
C ILE A 31 7.35 2.68 -1.77
N GLU A 32 6.89 3.67 -2.55
CA GLU A 32 6.56 5.01 -2.02
C GLU A 32 5.47 4.93 -0.93
N LEU A 33 4.48 4.05 -1.09
CA LEU A 33 3.46 3.80 -0.06
C LEU A 33 4.07 3.30 1.25
N LEU A 34 5.02 2.36 1.19
CA LEU A 34 5.70 1.84 2.38
C LEU A 34 6.50 2.95 3.08
N GLU A 35 7.25 3.74 2.33
CA GLU A 35 8.06 4.83 2.86
C GLU A 35 7.19 5.90 3.56
N MET A 36 6.05 6.23 2.96
CA MET A 36 5.09 7.16 3.54
C MET A 36 4.45 6.58 4.81
N MET A 37 3.98 5.34 4.80
CA MET A 37 3.39 4.71 6.00
C MET A 37 4.39 4.64 7.16
N TRP A 38 5.66 4.37 6.86
CA TRP A 38 6.73 4.38 7.85
C TRP A 38 6.97 5.78 8.44
N SER A 39 6.89 6.82 7.59
CA SER A 39 7.12 8.21 8.00
C SER A 39 5.94 8.83 8.77
N CYS A 40 4.73 8.34 8.53
CA CYS A 40 3.49 8.90 9.10
C CYS A 40 3.03 8.20 10.39
N GLU A 41 3.75 7.17 10.87
CA GLU A 41 3.39 6.39 12.07
C GLU A 41 1.90 5.98 12.12
N VAL A 42 1.39 5.44 11.01
CA VAL A 42 -0.05 5.11 10.88
C VAL A 42 -0.38 3.88 11.73
N ASP A 43 -1.13 4.08 12.81
CA ASP A 43 -1.63 3.00 13.66
C ASP A 43 -2.50 2.01 12.86
N GLY A 44 -2.20 0.71 13.00
CA GLY A 44 -2.96 -0.36 12.34
C GLY A 44 -2.62 -0.58 10.85
N ALA A 45 -1.61 0.11 10.31
CA ALA A 45 -1.21 -0.02 8.90
C ALA A 45 -0.69 -1.40 8.48
N ASN A 46 -0.53 -2.34 9.42
CA ASN A 46 -0.05 -3.71 9.16
C ASN A 46 -0.78 -4.38 7.98
N ALA A 47 -2.10 -4.20 7.88
CA ALA A 47 -2.88 -4.78 6.78
C ALA A 47 -2.50 -4.21 5.40
N VAL A 48 -2.17 -2.92 5.34
CA VAL A 48 -1.73 -2.24 4.10
C VAL A 48 -0.28 -2.62 3.78
N ILE A 49 0.59 -2.66 4.80
CA ILE A 49 1.99 -3.10 4.66
C ILE A 49 2.05 -4.53 4.11
N ASP A 50 1.30 -5.47 4.70
CA ASP A 50 1.25 -6.86 4.26
C ASP A 50 0.76 -6.98 2.81
N ALA A 51 -0.28 -6.23 2.45
CA ALA A 51 -0.81 -6.17 1.09
C ALA A 51 0.24 -5.66 0.08
N VAL A 52 0.97 -4.61 0.44
CA VAL A 52 2.04 -4.05 -0.41
C VAL A 52 3.19 -5.05 -0.60
N LEU A 53 3.68 -5.64 0.49
CA LEU A 53 4.76 -6.63 0.45
C LEU A 53 4.37 -7.86 -0.38
N GLN A 54 3.15 -8.37 -0.18
CA GLN A 54 2.59 -9.45 -0.99
C GLN A 54 2.57 -9.08 -2.47
N ARG A 55 2.12 -7.86 -2.81
CA ARG A 55 2.01 -7.45 -4.21
C ARG A 55 3.39 -7.31 -4.86
N LEU A 56 4.37 -6.74 -4.16
CA LEU A 56 5.76 -6.63 -4.63
C LEU A 56 6.38 -8.01 -4.90
N GLN A 57 6.11 -9.00 -4.04
CA GLN A 57 6.56 -10.38 -4.26
C GLN A 57 5.95 -10.99 -5.52
N GLN A 58 4.65 -10.78 -5.76
CA GLN A 58 3.98 -11.25 -6.98
C GLN A 58 4.56 -10.60 -8.24
N LEU A 59 4.79 -9.28 -8.22
CA LEU A 59 5.40 -8.56 -9.35
C LEU A 59 6.83 -9.03 -9.63
N ARG A 60 7.60 -9.37 -8.59
CA ARG A 60 8.93 -9.95 -8.74
C ARG A 60 8.91 -11.35 -9.35
N ALA A 61 7.93 -12.18 -8.99
CA ALA A 61 7.80 -13.55 -9.52
C ALA A 61 7.40 -13.59 -11.00
N LEU A 62 6.86 -12.49 -11.54
CA LEU A 62 6.51 -12.33 -12.95
C LEU A 62 7.67 -11.86 -13.83
N ARG A 63 8.83 -11.54 -13.24
CA ARG A 63 10.06 -11.15 -13.93
C ARG A 63 11.00 -12.33 -14.07
#